data_AF-A0A2H9TD04-F1
#
_entry.id   AF-A0A2H9TD04-F1
#
_cell.length_a   1.000
_cell.length_b   1.000
_cell.length_c   1.000
_cell.angle_alpha   90.00
_cell.angle_beta   90.00
_cell.angle_gamma   90.00
#
_symmetry.space_group_name_H-M   'P 1'
#
loop_
_entity.id
_entity.type
_entity.pdbx_description
1 polymer ?
#
loop_
_entity_poly.entity_id
_entity_poly.type
_entity_poly.pdbx_seq_one_letter_code
_entity_poly.pdbx_strand_id
1 'polypeptide(L)'
;MSKKEEILKELRKQFELTKRRLGFKSTFEEINGISYIEDMVLSQGFVSNQFSRQMINRMVDTFYGWIGEIYAWIYPQPMDIIHNYEYKKLSEEERKEFLSMIDRIMYLVRKNKRIAFKGLIKKEEADFIDELVEFDKKYFNAFMLKYHKKFESAWEEEKLKGGTRK
;
A
#
# COMPACT_ATOMS: atom_id res chain seq x y z
N MET A 1 24.41 -21.47 -7.13
CA MET A 1 23.27 -20.55 -6.94
C MET A 1 23.82 -19.29 -6.32
N SER A 2 23.33 -18.12 -6.74
CA SER A 2 23.69 -16.87 -6.10
C SER A 2 22.98 -16.76 -4.74
N LYS A 3 23.57 -16.01 -3.79
CA LYS A 3 22.93 -15.70 -2.50
C LYS A 3 21.51 -15.13 -2.65
N LYS A 4 21.25 -14.38 -3.73
CA LYS A 4 19.93 -13.82 -4.04
C LYS A 4 18.93 -14.90 -4.44
N GLU A 5 19.32 -15.86 -5.28
CA GLU A 5 18.47 -16.98 -5.68
C GLU A 5 18.07 -17.84 -4.47
N GLU A 6 18.99 -18.06 -3.53
CA GLU A 6 18.72 -18.82 -2.31
C GLU A 6 17.66 -18.13 -1.43
N ILE A 7 17.73 -16.81 -1.28
CA ILE A 7 16.74 -16.02 -0.52
C ILE A 7 15.36 -16.10 -1.18
N LEU A 8 15.27 -15.95 -2.50
CA LEU A 8 14.00 -16.02 -3.22
C LEU A 8 13.37 -17.43 -3.16
N LYS A 9 14.21 -18.47 -3.21
CA LYS A 9 13.77 -19.85 -3.04
C LYS A 9 13.22 -20.09 -1.63
N GLU A 10 13.90 -19.59 -0.61
CA GLU A 10 13.42 -19.68 0.78
C GLU A 10 12.13 -18.88 0.97
N LEU A 11 12.01 -17.70 0.37
CA LEU A 11 10.78 -16.89 0.41
C LEU A 11 9.58 -17.68 -0.14
N ARG A 12 9.71 -18.26 -1.34
CA ARG A 12 8.65 -19.08 -1.96
C ARG A 12 8.27 -20.26 -1.07
N LYS A 13 9.26 -20.95 -0.50
CA LYS A 13 9.02 -22.06 0.42
C LYS A 13 8.28 -21.61 1.68
N GLN A 14 8.71 -20.51 2.32
CA GLN A 14 8.07 -19.96 3.53
C GLN A 14 6.66 -19.46 3.25
N PHE A 15 6.42 -18.90 2.07
CA PHE A 15 5.08 -18.54 1.62
C PHE A 15 4.16 -19.75 1.56
N GLU A 16 4.56 -20.82 0.86
CA GLU A 16 3.75 -22.03 0.72
C GLU A 16 3.49 -22.74 2.06
N LEU A 17 4.47 -22.72 2.97
CA LEU A 17 4.30 -23.23 4.33
C LEU A 17 3.31 -22.36 5.11
N THR A 18 3.42 -21.05 5.00
CA THR A 18 2.57 -20.09 5.71
C THR A 18 1.12 -20.14 5.20
N LYS A 19 0.94 -20.24 3.87
CA LYS A 19 -0.37 -20.42 3.23
C LYS A 19 -1.06 -21.68 3.70
N ARG A 20 -0.37 -22.83 3.68
CA ARG A 20 -0.91 -24.09 4.21
C ARG A 20 -1.22 -24.04 5.70
N ARG A 21 -0.37 -23.37 6.49
CA ARG A 21 -0.54 -23.26 7.96
C ARG A 21 -1.72 -22.38 8.36
N LEU A 22 -1.95 -21.28 7.65
CA LEU A 22 -2.95 -20.27 7.99
C LEU A 22 -4.27 -20.46 7.23
N GLY A 23 -4.21 -20.92 5.99
CA GLY A 23 -5.40 -21.17 5.16
C GLY A 23 -5.96 -19.94 4.43
N PHE A 24 -5.16 -18.88 4.21
CA PHE A 24 -5.57 -17.74 3.39
C PHE A 24 -5.59 -18.09 1.89
N LYS A 25 -6.41 -17.38 1.12
CA LYS A 25 -6.69 -17.69 -0.30
C LYS A 25 -5.70 -17.03 -1.25
N SER A 26 -5.27 -15.82 -0.90
CA SER A 26 -4.39 -14.98 -1.71
C SER A 26 -3.14 -15.72 -2.21
N THR A 27 -2.76 -15.46 -3.45
CA THR A 27 -1.60 -16.02 -4.15
C THR A 27 -0.34 -15.22 -3.83
N PHE A 28 0.82 -15.82 -4.12
CA PHE A 28 2.09 -15.13 -3.96
C PHE A 28 2.14 -13.90 -4.87
N GLU A 29 1.70 -14.06 -6.12
CA GLU A 29 1.73 -13.04 -7.16
C GLU A 29 0.88 -11.84 -6.77
N GLU A 30 -0.29 -12.06 -6.17
CA GLU A 30 -1.13 -10.98 -5.65
C GLU A 30 -0.44 -10.21 -4.51
N ILE A 31 0.13 -10.91 -3.53
CA ILE A 31 0.79 -10.26 -2.38
C ILE A 31 2.07 -9.55 -2.82
N ASN A 32 2.85 -10.16 -3.72
CA ASN A 32 4.07 -9.57 -4.26
C ASN A 32 3.78 -8.37 -5.16
N GLY A 33 2.74 -8.42 -6.00
CA GLY A 33 2.34 -7.30 -6.84
C GLY A 33 1.90 -6.07 -6.05
N ILE A 34 1.34 -6.26 -4.85
CA ILE A 34 0.94 -5.17 -3.96
C ILE A 34 2.14 -4.63 -3.19
N SER A 35 2.90 -5.51 -2.56
CA SER A 35 3.80 -5.14 -1.46
C SER A 35 5.27 -5.41 -1.73
N TYR A 36 5.62 -5.90 -2.93
CA TYR A 36 6.99 -6.13 -3.38
C TYR A 36 7.82 -6.93 -2.36
N ILE A 37 7.27 -8.07 -1.91
CA ILE A 37 7.89 -8.91 -0.87
C ILE A 37 9.22 -9.49 -1.32
N GLU A 38 9.41 -9.74 -2.62
CA GLU A 38 10.69 -10.18 -3.19
C GLU A 38 11.77 -9.11 -3.00
N ASP A 39 11.49 -7.86 -3.36
CA ASP A 39 12.42 -6.74 -3.18
C ASP A 39 12.75 -6.52 -1.70
N MET A 40 11.73 -6.62 -0.84
CA MET A 40 11.90 -6.51 0.60
C MET A 40 12.89 -7.56 1.15
N VAL A 41 12.72 -8.85 0.84
CA VAL A 41 13.62 -9.88 1.38
C VAL A 41 15.01 -9.82 0.75
N LEU A 42 15.13 -9.39 -0.51
CA LEU A 42 16.42 -9.18 -1.16
C LEU A 42 17.18 -8.02 -0.52
N SER A 43 16.48 -6.93 -0.18
CA SER A 43 17.05 -5.80 0.53
C SER A 43 17.42 -6.13 1.97
N GLN A 44 16.61 -6.91 2.68
CA GLN A 44 16.87 -7.31 4.07
C GLN A 44 17.93 -8.43 4.17
N GLY A 45 18.06 -9.24 3.12
CA GLY A 45 18.99 -10.36 3.06
C GLY A 45 18.53 -11.63 3.78
N PHE A 46 17.26 -11.71 4.22
CA PHE A 46 16.71 -12.87 4.93
C PHE A 46 15.18 -12.98 4.85
N VAL A 47 14.66 -14.17 5.16
CA VAL A 47 13.23 -14.47 5.35
C VAL A 47 13.02 -14.85 6.82
N SER A 48 12.06 -14.20 7.49
CA SER A 48 11.79 -14.43 8.91
C SER A 48 11.16 -15.80 9.16
N ASN A 49 11.55 -16.46 10.25
CA ASN A 49 10.86 -17.65 10.76
C ASN A 49 9.39 -17.36 11.14
N GLN A 50 9.05 -16.09 11.38
CA GLN A 50 7.68 -15.61 11.55
C GLN A 50 7.18 -14.92 10.28
N PHE A 51 7.29 -15.61 9.14
CA PHE A 51 7.03 -15.03 7.83
C PHE A 51 5.64 -14.38 7.70
N SER A 52 4.59 -14.93 8.32
CA SER A 52 3.25 -14.29 8.30
C SER A 52 3.28 -12.85 8.81
N ARG A 53 4.05 -12.58 9.87
CA ARG A 53 4.19 -11.24 10.43
C ARG A 53 5.02 -10.32 9.56
N GLN A 54 6.12 -10.82 9.01
CA GLN A 54 6.94 -10.06 8.07
C GLN A 54 6.11 -9.62 6.86
N MET A 55 5.33 -10.56 6.29
CA MET A 55 4.45 -10.33 5.14
C MET A 55 3.32 -9.33 5.47
N ILE A 56 2.55 -9.57 6.54
CA ILE A 56 1.44 -8.68 6.92
C ILE A 56 1.95 -7.26 7.21
N ASN A 57 3.07 -7.12 7.93
CA ASN A 57 3.64 -5.81 8.20
C ASN A 57 4.03 -5.11 6.91
N ARG A 58 4.69 -5.81 5.98
CA ARG A 58 5.07 -5.23 4.69
C ARG A 58 3.87 -4.74 3.88
N MET A 59 2.78 -5.52 3.84
CA MET A 59 1.54 -5.11 3.16
C MET A 59 0.93 -3.86 3.81
N VAL A 60 0.82 -3.84 5.13
CA VAL A 60 0.27 -2.68 5.87
C VAL A 60 1.13 -1.44 5.71
N ASP A 61 2.45 -1.59 5.79
CA ASP A 61 3.42 -0.50 5.62
C ASP A 61 3.37 0.08 4.20
N THR A 62 3.06 -0.75 3.20
CA THR A 62 2.85 -0.29 1.81
C THR A 62 1.73 0.72 1.74
N PHE A 63 0.57 0.45 2.34
CA PHE A 63 -0.55 1.41 2.36
C PHE A 63 -0.29 2.59 3.29
N TYR A 64 0.28 2.34 4.47
CA TYR A 64 0.56 3.38 5.45
C TYR A 64 1.54 4.43 4.92
N GLY A 65 2.52 4.01 4.10
CA GLY A 65 3.48 4.91 3.45
C GLY A 65 2.83 6.01 2.60
N TRP A 66 1.61 5.79 2.12
CA TRP A 66 0.87 6.78 1.32
C TRP A 66 0.06 7.78 2.14
N ILE A 67 -0.12 7.58 3.46
CA ILE A 67 -0.92 8.51 4.27
C ILE A 67 -0.38 9.92 4.22
N GLY A 68 0.95 10.10 4.25
CA GLY A 68 1.57 11.43 4.20
C GLY A 68 1.19 12.19 2.93
N GLU A 69 1.30 11.53 1.78
CA GLU A 69 0.94 12.07 0.48
C GLU A 69 -0.58 12.36 0.39
N ILE A 70 -1.41 11.38 0.75
CA ILE A 70 -2.87 11.50 0.73
C ILE A 70 -3.33 12.67 1.61
N TYR A 71 -2.69 12.87 2.75
CA TYR A 71 -2.95 13.99 3.64
C TYR A 71 -2.48 15.32 3.06
N ALA A 72 -1.29 15.37 2.44
CA ALA A 72 -0.76 16.57 1.81
C ALA A 72 -1.65 17.08 0.66
N TRP A 73 -2.29 16.19 -0.10
CA TRP A 73 -3.24 16.58 -1.14
C TRP A 73 -4.50 17.30 -0.63
N ILE A 74 -4.92 17.05 0.61
CA ILE A 74 -6.12 17.68 1.20
C ILE A 74 -5.80 18.78 2.23
N TYR A 75 -4.61 18.76 2.82
CA TYR A 75 -4.12 19.75 3.77
C TYR A 75 -2.68 20.18 3.43
N PRO A 76 -2.47 20.80 2.26
CA PRO A 76 -1.13 21.20 1.84
C PRO A 76 -0.55 22.26 2.78
N GLN A 77 0.75 22.15 3.06
CA GLN A 77 1.47 23.22 3.76
C GLN A 77 1.51 24.48 2.88
N PRO A 78 1.43 25.71 3.41
CA PRO A 78 1.34 26.92 2.59
C PRO A 78 2.48 27.12 1.59
N MET A 79 3.69 26.64 1.93
CA MET A 79 4.88 26.74 1.07
C MET A 79 4.99 25.62 0.03
N ASP A 80 4.11 24.62 0.10
CA ASP A 80 4.13 23.47 -0.81
C ASP A 80 3.37 23.80 -2.08
N ILE A 81 4.06 24.39 -3.05
CA ILE A 81 3.45 24.88 -4.30
C ILE A 81 2.77 23.73 -5.07
N ILE A 82 3.35 22.53 -5.03
CA ILE A 82 2.88 21.35 -5.76
C ILE A 82 1.52 20.92 -5.21
N HIS A 83 1.45 20.61 -3.92
CA HIS A 83 0.21 20.14 -3.32
C HIS A 83 -0.86 21.24 -3.25
N ASN A 84 -0.47 22.52 -3.13
CA ASN A 84 -1.43 23.63 -3.21
C ASN A 84 -2.08 23.73 -4.60
N TYR A 85 -1.34 23.46 -5.67
CA TYR A 85 -1.89 23.44 -7.02
C TYR A 85 -2.86 22.26 -7.19
N GLU A 86 -2.46 21.06 -6.78
CA GLU A 86 -3.26 19.84 -6.88
C GLU A 86 -4.53 19.90 -6.02
N TYR A 87 -4.45 20.42 -4.81
CA TYR A 87 -5.59 20.66 -3.91
C TYR A 87 -6.70 21.51 -4.55
N LYS A 88 -6.31 22.53 -5.34
CA LYS A 88 -7.26 23.41 -6.04
C LYS A 88 -8.02 22.69 -7.15
N LYS A 89 -7.57 21.50 -7.56
CA LYS A 89 -8.24 20.67 -8.57
C LYS A 89 -9.24 19.69 -7.96
N LEU A 90 -9.28 19.57 -6.63
CA LEU A 90 -10.17 18.66 -5.91
C LEU A 90 -11.48 19.36 -5.52
N SER A 91 -12.60 18.69 -5.78
CA SER A 91 -13.91 19.07 -5.23
C SER A 91 -14.00 18.75 -3.73
N GLU A 92 -15.07 19.23 -3.07
CA GLU A 92 -15.32 18.89 -1.67
C GLU A 92 -15.60 17.40 -1.48
N GLU A 93 -16.37 16.79 -2.39
CA GLU A 93 -16.68 15.36 -2.40
C GLU A 93 -15.42 14.53 -2.57
N GLU A 94 -14.55 14.92 -3.51
CA GLU A 94 -13.27 14.24 -3.72
C GLU A 94 -12.43 14.28 -2.44
N ARG A 95 -12.33 15.43 -1.77
CA ARG A 95 -11.61 15.55 -0.49
C ARG A 95 -12.17 14.62 0.59
N LYS A 96 -13.49 14.40 0.63
CA LYS A 96 -14.12 13.41 1.52
C LYS A 96 -13.72 11.98 1.16
N GLU A 97 -13.50 11.67 -0.13
CA GLU A 97 -12.94 10.38 -0.54
C GLU A 97 -11.51 10.16 -0.02
N PHE A 98 -10.64 11.19 -0.06
CA PHE A 98 -9.28 11.10 0.52
C PHE A 98 -9.33 10.81 2.02
N LEU A 99 -10.16 11.54 2.77
CA LEU A 99 -10.35 11.29 4.20
C LEU A 99 -10.84 9.87 4.46
N SER A 100 -11.81 9.38 3.67
CA SER A 100 -12.29 8.00 3.78
C SER A 100 -11.20 6.97 3.47
N MET A 101 -10.29 7.26 2.54
CA MET A 101 -9.16 6.39 2.25
C MET A 101 -8.19 6.34 3.45
N ILE A 102 -7.88 7.49 4.06
CA ILE A 102 -7.06 7.55 5.29
C ILE A 102 -7.71 6.71 6.39
N ASP A 103 -9.02 6.85 6.63
CA ASP A 103 -9.74 6.08 7.66
C ASP A 103 -9.62 4.57 7.44
N ARG A 104 -9.75 4.12 6.19
CA ARG A 104 -9.60 2.70 5.81
C ARG A 104 -8.18 2.21 6.07
N ILE A 105 -7.16 2.96 5.65
CA ILE A 105 -5.77 2.58 5.90
C ILE A 105 -5.49 2.52 7.40
N MET A 106 -5.94 3.52 8.16
CA MET A 106 -5.77 3.56 9.61
C MET A 106 -6.50 2.41 10.32
N TYR A 107 -7.68 2.01 9.85
CA TYR A 107 -8.35 0.80 10.33
C TYR A 107 -7.46 -0.44 10.16
N LEU A 108 -6.88 -0.65 8.98
CA LEU A 108 -5.98 -1.79 8.71
C LEU A 108 -4.74 -1.75 9.60
N VAL A 109 -4.14 -0.56 9.79
CA VAL A 109 -3.01 -0.37 10.71
C VAL A 109 -3.38 -0.78 12.13
N ARG A 110 -4.52 -0.28 12.65
CA ARG A 110 -4.98 -0.62 14.00
C ARG A 110 -5.33 -2.10 14.14
N LYS A 111 -5.96 -2.70 13.13
CA LYS A 111 -6.28 -4.13 13.09
C LYS A 111 -5.01 -4.98 13.10
N ASN A 112 -3.98 -4.59 12.33
CA ASN A 112 -2.68 -5.26 12.35
C ASN A 112 -2.05 -5.27 13.75
N LYS A 113 -2.02 -4.10 14.41
CA LYS A 113 -1.48 -4.00 15.79
C LYS A 113 -2.30 -4.83 16.77
N ARG A 114 -3.64 -4.77 16.68
CA ARG A 114 -4.52 -5.59 17.53
C ARG A 114 -4.24 -7.08 17.37
N ILE A 115 -4.09 -7.58 16.14
CA ILE A 115 -3.76 -8.99 15.86
C ILE A 115 -2.41 -9.35 16.48
N ALA A 116 -1.40 -8.48 16.34
CA ALA A 116 -0.08 -8.71 16.92
C ALA A 116 -0.11 -8.82 18.45
N PHE A 117 -0.90 -7.98 19.13
CA PHE A 117 -0.97 -7.96 20.61
C PHE A 117 -1.91 -9.02 21.21
N LYS A 118 -2.89 -9.54 20.48
CA LYS A 118 -3.82 -10.58 20.99
C LYS A 118 -3.23 -11.99 21.02
N GLY A 119 -1.97 -12.17 20.60
CA GLY A 119 -1.41 -13.49 20.34
C GLY A 119 -1.88 -14.02 18.99
N LEU A 120 -1.00 -14.74 18.29
CA LEU A 120 -1.13 -15.11 16.88
C LEU A 120 -2.29 -16.10 16.62
N ILE A 121 -3.53 -15.61 16.59
CA ILE A 121 -4.71 -16.40 16.23
C ILE A 121 -4.67 -16.65 14.71
N LYS A 122 -4.34 -17.89 14.32
CA LYS A 122 -4.11 -18.28 12.92
C LYS A 122 -5.22 -17.83 11.96
N LYS A 123 -6.48 -17.99 12.35
CA LYS A 123 -7.64 -17.62 11.52
C LYS A 123 -7.73 -16.11 11.29
N GLU A 124 -7.52 -15.30 12.35
CA GLU A 124 -7.53 -13.84 12.20
C GLU A 124 -6.38 -13.35 11.30
N GLU A 125 -5.20 -13.98 11.35
CA GLU A 125 -4.11 -13.66 10.41
C GLU A 125 -4.49 -14.00 8.97
N ALA A 126 -5.08 -15.17 8.74
CA ALA A 126 -5.48 -15.61 7.41
C ALA A 126 -6.52 -14.67 6.79
N ASP A 127 -7.59 -14.38 7.53
CA ASP A 127 -8.66 -13.48 7.09
C ASP A 127 -8.12 -12.07 6.82
N PHE A 128 -7.17 -11.61 7.64
CA PHE A 128 -6.57 -10.28 7.47
C PHE A 128 -5.67 -10.18 6.23
N ILE A 129 -4.93 -11.24 5.88
CA ILE A 129 -4.15 -11.28 4.63
C ILE A 129 -5.07 -11.12 3.42
N ASP A 130 -6.17 -11.88 3.38
CA ASP A 130 -7.11 -11.81 2.27
C ASP A 130 -7.83 -10.44 2.20
N GLU A 131 -8.17 -9.86 3.35
CA GLU A 131 -8.73 -8.50 3.44
C GLU A 131 -7.77 -7.43 2.91
N LEU A 132 -6.46 -7.53 3.18
CA LEU A 132 -5.46 -6.59 2.66
C LEU A 132 -5.36 -6.66 1.13
N VAL A 133 -5.42 -7.88 0.56
CA VAL A 133 -5.43 -8.07 -0.90
C VAL A 133 -6.73 -7.54 -1.51
N GLU A 134 -7.87 -7.79 -0.88
CA GLU A 134 -9.15 -7.26 -1.33
C GLU A 134 -9.20 -5.72 -1.25
N PHE A 135 -8.65 -5.15 -0.18
CA PHE A 135 -8.55 -3.72 0.00
C PHE A 135 -7.80 -3.05 -1.15
N ASP A 136 -6.64 -3.60 -1.53
CA ASP A 136 -5.86 -3.09 -2.64
C ASP A 136 -6.66 -3.07 -3.94
N LYS A 137 -7.17 -4.26 -4.31
CA LYS A 137 -7.85 -4.48 -5.59
C LYS A 137 -9.11 -3.65 -5.74
N LYS A 138 -9.91 -3.54 -4.69
CA LYS A 138 -11.22 -2.90 -4.76
C LYS A 138 -11.19 -1.41 -4.50
N TYR A 139 -10.26 -0.94 -3.66
CA TYR A 139 -10.29 0.43 -3.15
C TYR A 139 -8.99 1.17 -3.43
N PHE A 140 -7.87 0.70 -2.88
CA PHE A 140 -6.63 1.49 -2.86
C PHE A 140 -6.07 1.75 -4.25
N ASN A 141 -5.88 0.72 -5.06
CA ASN A 141 -5.28 0.85 -6.39
C ASN A 141 -6.14 1.72 -7.31
N ALA A 142 -7.44 1.45 -7.35
CA ALA A 142 -8.39 2.24 -8.13
C ALA A 142 -8.41 3.72 -7.71
N PHE A 143 -8.36 3.99 -6.40
CA PHE A 143 -8.29 5.34 -5.84
C PHE A 143 -7.00 6.06 -6.28
N MET A 144 -5.84 5.43 -6.08
CA MET A 144 -4.55 6.03 -6.44
C MET A 144 -4.47 6.30 -7.95
N LEU A 145 -4.90 5.35 -8.79
CA LEU A 145 -4.94 5.54 -10.25
C LEU A 145 -5.87 6.69 -10.68
N LYS A 146 -7.03 6.82 -10.05
CA LYS A 146 -7.99 7.91 -10.33
C LYS A 146 -7.33 9.28 -10.11
N TYR A 147 -6.71 9.46 -8.96
CA TYR A 147 -6.20 10.79 -8.57
C TYR A 147 -4.85 11.13 -9.18
N HIS A 148 -3.94 10.16 -9.35
CA HIS A 148 -2.70 10.42 -10.10
C HIS A 148 -3.00 10.86 -11.53
N LYS A 149 -3.90 10.18 -12.25
CA LYS A 149 -4.31 10.59 -13.62
C LYS A 149 -4.93 11.99 -13.64
N LYS A 150 -5.75 12.32 -12.63
CA LYS A 150 -6.33 13.65 -12.50
C LYS A 150 -5.25 14.73 -12.31
N PHE A 151 -4.26 14.49 -11.45
CA PHE A 151 -3.17 15.44 -11.22
C PHE A 151 -2.24 15.55 -12.42
N GLU A 152 -1.88 14.43 -13.08
CA GLU A 152 -1.16 14.44 -14.36
C GLU A 152 -1.86 15.34 -15.38
N SER A 153 -3.17 15.16 -15.56
CA SER A 153 -3.98 15.95 -16.50
C SER A 153 -3.97 17.44 -16.11
N ALA A 154 -4.07 17.76 -14.82
CA ALA A 154 -4.00 19.13 -14.34
C ALA A 154 -2.64 19.79 -14.61
N TRP A 155 -1.53 19.04 -14.54
CA TRP A 155 -0.20 19.55 -14.87
C TRP A 155 0.02 19.72 -16.38
N GLU A 156 -0.57 18.86 -17.21
CA GLU A 156 -0.57 19.03 -18.66
C GLU A 156 -1.31 20.31 -19.09
N GLU A 157 -2.48 20.58 -18.51
CA GLU A 157 -3.23 21.82 -18.76
C GLU A 157 -2.42 23.08 -18.41
N GLU A 158 -1.68 23.05 -17.30
CA GLU A 158 -0.86 24.18 -16.85
C GLU A 158 0.29 24.47 -17.82
N LYS A 159 0.96 23.41 -18.32
CA LYS A 159 2.01 23.53 -19.34
C LYS A 159 1.49 24.22 -20.60
N LEU A 160 0.28 23.86 -21.05
CA LEU A 160 -0.34 24.45 -22.24
C LEU A 160 -0.67 25.93 -22.06
N LYS A 161 -1.08 26.35 -20.84
CA LYS A 161 -1.35 27.77 -20.51
C LYS A 161 -0.07 28.61 -20.34
N GLY A 162 1.01 27.99 -19.85
CA GLY A 162 2.32 28.63 -19.72
C GLY A 162 2.99 28.91 -21.07
N GLY A 163 2.71 28.10 -22.10
CA GLY A 163 3.25 28.27 -23.46
C GLY A 163 2.68 29.44 -24.26
N THR A 164 1.56 30.03 -23.83
CA THR A 164 0.91 31.19 -24.46
C THR A 164 1.38 32.53 -23.91
N ARG A 165 2.26 32.55 -22.91
CA ARG A 165 3.00 33.75 -22.50
C ARG A 165 4.25 33.91 -23.38
N LYS A 166 4.05 34.36 -24.62
CA LYS A 166 5.09 35.00 -25.44
C LYS A 166 4.77 36.47 -25.59
#